data_AF-A0A284VM74-F1
#
_entry.id   AF-A0A284VM74-F1
#
_cell.length_a   1.000
_cell.length_b   1.000
_cell.length_c   1.000
_cell.angle_alpha   90.00
_cell.angle_beta   90.00
_cell.angle_gamma   90.00
#
_symmetry.space_group_name_H-M   'P 1'
#
loop_
_entity.id
_entity.type
_entity.pdbx_description
1 polymer ?
#
loop_
_entity_poly.entity_id
_entity_poly.type
_entity_poly.pdbx_seq_one_letter_code
_entity_poly.pdbx_strand_id
1 'polypeptide(L)'
;MGFLGTAASSFADTVLIIQTIGFIVLLSGIIYVKRRDFLKHFRMTRITVFLGVLSFIWMGYSLISYLQILGTVEVLLVSHVITGSVALFAGVLLAFDRLIKKTKAPMRTVFLLWALALVLGILFYNNYYTS
;
A
#
# COMPACT_ATOMS: atom_id res chain seq x y z
N MET A 1 3.49 -23.25 -2.75
CA MET A 1 4.61 -22.33 -3.07
C MET A 1 4.08 -21.15 -3.85
N GLY A 2 4.75 -20.01 -3.73
CA GLY A 2 4.47 -18.80 -4.51
C GLY A 2 4.79 -18.99 -5.98
N PHE A 3 4.26 -18.10 -6.81
CA PHE A 3 4.50 -18.06 -8.26
C PHE A 3 5.60 -17.07 -8.64
N LEU A 4 6.15 -16.32 -7.69
CA LEU A 4 7.32 -15.47 -7.86
C LEU A 4 8.66 -16.21 -7.66
N GLY A 5 8.62 -17.54 -7.44
CA GLY A 5 9.83 -18.36 -7.29
C GLY A 5 10.53 -18.25 -5.93
N THR A 6 9.83 -17.77 -4.90
CA THR A 6 10.34 -17.59 -3.53
C THR A 6 9.67 -18.58 -2.56
N ALA A 7 10.11 -18.59 -1.30
CA ALA A 7 9.47 -19.37 -0.23
C ALA A 7 8.09 -18.81 0.18
N ALA A 8 7.66 -17.68 -0.39
CA ALA A 8 6.38 -17.05 -0.11
C ALA A 8 5.19 -17.95 -0.48
N SER A 9 4.05 -17.69 0.15
CA SER A 9 2.78 -18.24 -0.32
C SER A 9 2.30 -17.47 -1.55
N SER A 10 1.49 -18.11 -2.40
CA SER A 10 0.84 -17.43 -3.54
C SER A 10 0.01 -16.22 -3.11
N PHE A 11 -0.45 -16.22 -1.86
CA PHE A 11 -1.15 -15.12 -1.23
C PHE A 11 -0.24 -13.91 -0.98
N ALA A 12 0.95 -14.12 -0.40
CA ALA A 12 1.92 -13.05 -0.17
C ALA A 12 2.37 -12.42 -1.50
N ASP A 13 2.59 -13.24 -2.52
CA ASP A 13 2.90 -12.79 -3.89
C ASP A 13 1.79 -11.91 -4.46
N THR A 14 0.53 -12.34 -4.29
CA THR A 14 -0.64 -11.61 -4.77
C THR A 14 -0.76 -10.25 -4.06
N VAL A 15 -0.54 -10.21 -2.75
CA VAL A 15 -0.57 -8.96 -1.96
C VAL A 15 0.50 -7.99 -2.45
N LEU A 16 1.74 -8.45 -2.65
CA LEU A 16 2.83 -7.62 -3.16
C LEU A 16 2.51 -7.05 -4.55
N ILE A 17 1.96 -7.87 -5.44
CA ILE A 17 1.54 -7.45 -6.77
C ILE A 17 0.43 -6.41 -6.70
N ILE A 18 -0.60 -6.62 -5.87
CA ILE A 18 -1.70 -5.65 -5.71
C ILE A 18 -1.15 -4.31 -5.20
N GLN A 19 -0.24 -4.30 -4.22
CA GLN A 19 0.38 -3.07 -3.73
C GLN A 19 1.18 -2.37 -4.82
N THR A 20 1.95 -3.14 -5.59
CA THR A 20 2.76 -2.62 -6.71
C THR A 20 1.89 -2.02 -7.80
N ILE A 21 0.83 -2.72 -8.23
CA ILE A 21 -0.15 -2.23 -9.20
C ILE A 21 -0.85 -0.98 -8.67
N GLY A 22 -1.26 -1.00 -7.40
CA GLY A 22 -1.87 0.17 -6.73
C GLY A 22 -0.96 1.39 -6.81
N PHE A 23 0.34 1.22 -6.54
CA PHE A 23 1.30 2.31 -6.63
C PHE A 23 1.53 2.80 -8.07
N ILE A 24 1.55 1.91 -9.06
CA ILE A 24 1.60 2.30 -10.48
C ILE A 24 0.36 3.14 -10.87
N VAL A 25 -0.83 2.73 -10.41
CA VAL A 25 -2.07 3.49 -10.62
C VAL A 25 -1.96 4.87 -9.94
N LEU A 26 -1.40 4.94 -8.74
CA LEU A 26 -1.18 6.21 -8.04
C LEU A 26 -0.25 7.14 -8.84
N LEU A 27 0.84 6.61 -9.40
CA LEU A 27 1.76 7.35 -10.28
C LEU A 27 1.04 7.89 -11.53
N SER A 28 0.15 7.10 -12.13
CA SER A 28 -0.66 7.57 -13.27
C SER A 28 -1.53 8.78 -12.90
N GLY A 29 -1.97 8.86 -11.63
CA GLY A 29 -2.69 10.01 -11.08
C GLY A 29 -1.92 11.33 -11.20
N ILE A 30 -0.59 11.30 -11.16
CA ILE A 30 0.28 12.49 -11.32
C ILE A 30 0.19 13.03 -12.76
N ILE A 31 0.12 12.14 -13.75
CA ILE A 31 0.01 12.51 -15.17
C ILE A 31 -1.28 13.29 -15.41
N TYR A 32 -2.39 12.84 -14.83
CA TYR A 32 -3.68 13.51 -14.97
C TYR A 32 -3.72 14.88 -14.26
N VAL A 33 -3.04 15.04 -13.13
CA VAL A 33 -2.86 16.36 -12.49
C VAL A 33 -2.11 17.32 -13.40
N LYS A 34 -1.01 16.86 -14.04
CA LYS A 34 -0.25 17.69 -14.99
C LYS A 34 -1.10 18.13 -16.19
N ARG A 35 -2.03 17.28 -16.62
CA ARG A 35 -3.00 17.56 -17.70
C ARG A 35 -4.24 18.34 -17.24
N ARG A 36 -4.33 18.73 -15.96
CA ARG A 36 -5.50 19.37 -15.34
C ARG A 36 -6.79 18.54 -15.44
N ASP A 37 -6.68 17.23 -15.68
CA ASP A 37 -7.81 16.30 -15.69
C ASP A 37 -8.04 15.75 -14.28
N PHE A 38 -8.66 16.58 -13.45
CA PHE A 38 -8.87 16.25 -12.03
C PHE A 38 -9.85 15.11 -11.82
N LEU A 39 -10.80 14.90 -12.74
CA LEU A 39 -11.74 13.80 -12.66
C LEU A 39 -11.01 12.45 -12.76
N LYS A 40 -10.12 12.30 -13.75
CA LYS A 40 -9.30 11.09 -13.87
C LYS A 40 -8.29 10.96 -12.74
N HIS A 41 -7.68 12.05 -12.28
CA HIS A 41 -6.82 12.01 -11.09
C HIS A 41 -7.57 11.42 -9.89
N PHE A 42 -8.76 11.92 -9.56
CA PHE A 42 -9.56 11.39 -8.45
C PHE A 42 -9.97 9.93 -8.64
N ARG A 43 -10.30 9.54 -9.88
CA ARG A 43 -10.60 8.14 -10.20
C ARG A 43 -9.41 7.24 -9.90
N MET A 44 -8.20 7.60 -10.34
CA MET A 44 -6.98 6.81 -10.08
C MET A 44 -6.65 6.76 -8.59
N THR A 45 -6.79 7.86 -7.86
CA THR A 45 -6.58 7.88 -6.40
C THR A 45 -7.55 6.95 -5.69
N ARG A 46 -8.83 6.92 -6.07
CA ARG A 46 -9.82 6.01 -5.48
C ARG A 46 -9.55 4.55 -5.81
N ILE A 47 -9.14 4.24 -7.04
CA ILE A 47 -8.73 2.88 -7.42
C ILE A 47 -7.52 2.45 -6.57
N THR A 48 -6.53 3.34 -6.40
CA THR A 48 -5.36 3.08 -5.54
C THR A 48 -5.80 2.75 -4.11
N VAL A 49 -6.67 3.58 -3.52
CA VAL A 49 -7.18 3.35 -2.17
C VAL A 49 -7.94 2.03 -2.07
N PHE A 50 -8.79 1.71 -3.05
CA PHE A 50 -9.51 0.45 -3.08
C PHE A 50 -8.57 -0.76 -3.11
N LEU A 51 -7.54 -0.74 -3.96
CA LEU A 51 -6.52 -1.78 -4.01
C LEU A 51 -5.74 -1.86 -2.68
N GLY A 52 -5.47 -0.71 -2.05
CA GLY A 52 -4.87 -0.65 -0.71
C GLY A 52 -5.71 -1.30 0.36
N VAL A 53 -7.01 -1.01 0.40
CA VAL A 53 -7.94 -1.62 1.36
C VAL A 53 -8.02 -3.13 1.13
N LEU A 54 -8.12 -3.56 -0.13
CA LEU A 54 -8.15 -4.98 -0.47
C LEU A 54 -6.87 -5.68 -0.01
N SER A 55 -5.71 -5.11 -0.32
CA SER A 55 -4.41 -5.61 0.13
C SER A 55 -4.31 -5.66 1.66
N PHE A 56 -4.76 -4.61 2.36
CA PHE A 56 -4.70 -4.52 3.81
C PHE A 56 -5.58 -5.56 4.51
N ILE A 57 -6.82 -5.75 4.04
CA ILE A 57 -7.72 -6.81 4.55
C ILE A 57 -7.05 -8.18 4.37
N TRP A 58 -6.48 -8.40 3.19
CA TRP A 58 -5.87 -9.68 2.87
C TRP A 58 -4.64 -9.95 3.74
N MET A 59 -3.78 -8.95 3.90
CA MET A 59 -2.59 -9.01 4.76
C MET A 59 -2.96 -9.20 6.24
N GLY A 60 -4.01 -8.53 6.72
CA GLY A 60 -4.50 -8.64 8.10
C GLY A 60 -4.99 -10.06 8.44
N TYR A 61 -5.68 -10.73 7.52
CA TYR A 61 -6.08 -12.13 7.68
C TYR A 61 -4.86 -13.05 7.86
N SER A 62 -3.82 -12.86 7.04
CA SER A 62 -2.56 -13.62 7.13
C SER A 62 -1.80 -13.36 8.43
N LEU A 63 -1.80 -12.11 8.92
CA LEU A 63 -1.08 -11.71 10.13
C LEU A 63 -1.69 -12.35 11.39
N ILE A 64 -3.01 -12.46 11.47
CA ILE A 64 -3.71 -13.09 12.61
C ILE A 64 -3.31 -14.57 12.74
N SER A 65 -3.15 -15.27 11.61
CA SER A 65 -2.67 -16.66 11.59
C SER A 65 -1.20 -16.80 11.96
N TYR A 66 -0.38 -15.76 11.78
CA TYR A 66 1.07 -15.78 12.00
C TYR A 66 1.50 -15.29 13.40
N LEU A 67 0.69 -14.43 14.05
CA LEU A 67 0.95 -13.92 15.41
C LEU A 67 1.00 -15.02 16.49
N GLN A 68 0.44 -16.19 16.21
CA GLN A 68 0.52 -17.35 17.12
C GLN A 68 1.91 -18.01 17.14
N ILE A 69 2.79 -17.67 16.20
CA ILE A 69 4.05 -18.40 15.93
C ILE A 69 5.30 -17.55 16.22
N LEU A 70 5.19 -16.22 16.31
CA LEU A 70 6.35 -15.31 16.42
C LEU A 70 6.63 -14.88 17.86
N GLY A 71 7.78 -15.34 18.40
CA GLY A 71 8.34 -14.90 19.68
C GLY A 71 9.10 -13.57 19.63
N THR A 72 9.33 -13.00 18.44
CA THR A 72 10.02 -11.71 18.27
C THR A 72 9.36 -10.86 17.20
N VAL A 73 8.97 -9.65 17.58
CA VAL A 73 8.39 -8.65 16.69
C VAL A 73 9.49 -8.06 15.80
N GLU A 74 9.41 -8.32 14.50
CA GLU A 74 10.39 -7.82 13.53
C GLU A 74 10.16 -6.32 13.25
N VAL A 75 11.20 -5.50 13.42
CA VAL A 75 11.12 -4.03 13.27
C VAL A 75 10.64 -3.62 11.87
N LEU A 76 11.06 -4.36 10.84
CA LEU A 76 10.69 -4.09 9.44
C LEU A 76 9.19 -4.32 9.20
N LEU A 77 8.64 -5.41 9.72
CA LEU A 77 7.21 -5.71 9.68
C LEU A 77 6.38 -4.62 10.36
N VAL A 78 6.76 -4.24 11.59
CA VAL A 78 6.04 -3.18 12.34
C VAL A 78 6.10 -1.86 11.61
N SER A 79 7.26 -1.48 11.09
CA SER A 79 7.45 -0.24 10.34
C SER A 79 6.58 -0.22 9.09
N HIS A 80 6.53 -1.33 8.35
CA HIS A 80 5.66 -1.45 7.17
C HIS A 80 4.19 -1.33 7.54
N VAL A 81 3.72 -2.07 8.57
CA VAL A 81 2.32 -2.05 9.00
C VAL A 81 1.89 -0.66 9.45
N ILE A 82 2.66 0.00 10.33
CA ILE A 82 2.33 1.34 10.81
C ILE A 82 2.29 2.34 9.64
N THR A 83 3.34 2.36 8.81
CA THR A 83 3.43 3.29 7.69
C THR A 83 2.30 3.06 6.68
N GLY A 84 2.04 1.81 6.33
CA GLY A 84 0.99 1.40 5.40
C GLY A 84 -0.41 1.74 5.93
N SER A 85 -0.69 1.49 7.21
CA SER A 85 -1.95 1.86 7.83
C SER A 85 -2.17 3.38 7.81
N VAL A 86 -1.18 4.18 8.22
CA VAL A 86 -1.29 5.64 8.18
C VAL A 86 -1.49 6.15 6.75
N ALA A 87 -0.75 5.60 5.77
CA ALA A 87 -0.89 5.94 4.36
C ALA A 87 -2.30 5.63 3.83
N LEU A 88 -2.85 4.48 4.22
CA LEU A 88 -4.18 4.02 3.79
C LEU A 88 -5.29 4.88 4.41
N PHE A 89 -5.26 5.10 5.73
CA PHE A 89 -6.26 5.93 6.42
C PHE A 89 -6.28 7.36 5.86
N ALA A 90 -5.11 7.98 5.73
CA ALA A 90 -5.01 9.32 5.15
C ALA A 90 -5.46 9.33 3.67
N GLY A 91 -5.14 8.28 2.91
CA GLY A 91 -5.60 8.10 1.53
C GLY A 91 -7.12 8.01 1.42
N VAL A 92 -7.78 7.22 2.28
CA VAL A 92 -9.24 7.12 2.35
C VAL A 92 -9.86 8.50 2.63
N LEU A 93 -9.38 9.19 3.67
CA LEU A 93 -9.86 10.53 4.00
C LEU A 93 -9.73 11.47 2.80
N LEU A 94 -8.54 11.60 2.19
CA LEU A 94 -8.35 12.52 1.07
C LEU A 94 -9.10 12.13 -0.22
N ALA A 95 -9.33 10.84 -0.45
CA ALA A 95 -10.00 10.36 -1.66
C ALA A 95 -11.53 10.51 -1.61
N PHE A 96 -12.12 10.43 -0.42
CA PHE A 96 -13.58 10.44 -0.20
C PHE A 96 -14.09 11.72 0.45
N ASP A 97 -13.25 12.50 1.11
CA ASP A 97 -13.69 13.72 1.76
C ASP A 97 -14.02 14.83 0.75
N ARG A 98 -15.17 15.46 0.97
CA ARG A 98 -15.67 16.62 0.22
C ARG A 98 -15.24 17.94 0.90
N LEU A 99 -14.86 17.91 2.18
CA LEU A 99 -14.64 19.07 3.05
C LEU A 99 -13.18 19.45 3.21
N ILE A 100 -12.24 18.49 3.17
CA ILE A 100 -10.80 18.83 3.19
C ILE A 100 -10.51 19.68 1.95
N LYS A 101 -10.17 20.95 2.17
CA LYS A 101 -9.54 21.79 1.15
C LYS A 101 -8.31 21.03 0.67
N LYS A 102 -8.42 20.43 -0.53
CA LYS A 102 -7.43 19.55 -1.15
C LYS A 102 -6.17 20.34 -1.49
N THR A 103 -5.36 20.63 -0.48
CA THR A 103 -4.11 21.35 -0.63
C THR A 103 -3.01 20.39 -1.09
N LYS A 104 -2.01 20.93 -1.78
CA LYS A 104 -0.93 20.13 -2.38
C LYS A 104 -0.07 19.41 -1.33
N ALA A 105 0.07 19.97 -0.13
CA ALA A 105 0.90 19.42 0.93
C ALA A 105 0.43 18.05 1.45
N PRO A 106 -0.81 17.87 1.96
CA PRO A 106 -1.28 16.58 2.46
C PRO A 106 -1.27 15.50 1.38
N MET A 107 -1.60 15.84 0.12
CA MET A 107 -1.53 14.90 -0.99
C MET A 107 -0.11 14.39 -1.24
N ARG A 108 0.91 15.27 -1.17
CA ARG A 108 2.31 14.88 -1.31
C ARG A 108 2.75 14.01 -0.13
N THR A 109 2.36 14.35 1.09
CA THR A 109 2.67 13.54 2.27
C THR A 109 2.10 12.13 2.14
N VAL A 110 0.83 11.99 1.77
CA VAL A 110 0.21 10.68 1.56
C VAL A 110 0.89 9.91 0.44
N PHE A 111 1.24 10.57 -0.67
CA PHE A 111 2.00 9.93 -1.76
C PHE A 111 3.35 9.38 -1.26
N LEU A 112 4.10 10.16 -0.48
CA LEU A 112 5.39 9.73 0.08
C LEU A 112 5.22 8.57 1.07
N LEU A 113 4.18 8.60 1.90
CA LEU A 113 3.85 7.51 2.81
C LEU A 113 3.51 6.22 2.07
N TRP A 114 2.76 6.30 0.97
CA TRP A 114 2.49 5.15 0.09
C TRP A 114 3.76 4.59 -0.55
N ALA A 115 4.65 5.46 -1.03
CA ALA A 115 5.94 5.05 -1.58
C ALA A 115 6.81 4.36 -0.52
N LEU A 116 6.91 4.95 0.67
CA LEU A 116 7.67 4.38 1.78
C LEU A 116 7.09 3.03 2.22
N ALA A 117 5.76 2.93 2.33
CA ALA A 117 5.08 1.67 2.66
C ALA A 117 5.41 0.58 1.65
N LEU A 118 5.34 0.87 0.34
CA LEU A 118 5.69 -0.10 -0.71
C LEU A 118 7.16 -0.56 -0.60
N VAL A 119 8.09 0.37 -0.40
CA VAL A 119 9.51 0.03 -0.23
C VAL A 119 9.73 -0.88 0.96
N LEU A 120 9.13 -0.56 2.11
CA LEU A 120 9.21 -1.42 3.31
C LEU A 120 8.59 -2.80 3.06
N GLY A 121 7.50 -2.88 2.30
CA GLY A 121 6.84 -4.14 1.95
C GLY A 121 7.70 -5.02 1.04
N ILE A 122 8.36 -4.44 0.04
CA ILE A 122 9.31 -5.14 -0.82
C ILE A 122 10.52 -5.63 -0.01
N LEU A 123 11.08 -4.79 0.86
CA LEU A 123 12.20 -5.17 1.71
C LEU A 123 11.84 -6.32 2.65
N PHE A 124 10.66 -6.27 3.28
CA PHE A 124 10.16 -7.34 4.12
C PHE A 124 9.98 -8.64 3.34
N TYR A 125 9.31 -8.57 2.19
CA TYR A 125 9.09 -9.73 1.34
C TYR A 125 10.43 -10.37 0.93
N ASN A 126 11.41 -9.57 0.52
CA ASN A 126 12.70 -10.08 0.11
C ASN A 126 13.47 -10.72 1.28
N ASN A 127 13.54 -10.04 2.42
CA ASN A 127 14.28 -10.50 3.60
C ASN A 127 13.69 -11.82 4.14
N TYR A 128 12.37 -11.96 4.15
CA TYR A 128 11.71 -13.08 4.78
C TYR A 128 11.51 -14.29 3.85
N TYR A 129 11.26 -14.08 2.55
CA TYR A 129 10.88 -15.17 1.63
C TYR A 129 11.95 -15.56 0.61
N THR A 130 13.04 -14.81 0.51
CA THR A 130 14.10 -15.04 -0.50
C THR A 130 15.44 -15.41 0.11
N SER A 131 15.51 -15.41 1.44
CA SER A 131 16.69 -15.80 2.22
C SER A 131 16.73 -17.30 2.49
#